data_AF-A0A1B6KZ33-F1
#
_entry.id   AF-A0A1B6KZ33-F1
#
_cell.length_a   1.000
_cell.length_b   1.000
_cell.length_c   1.000
_cell.angle_alpha   90.00
_cell.angle_beta   90.00
_cell.angle_gamma   90.00
#
_symmetry.space_group_name_H-M   'P 1'
#
loop_
_entity.id
_entity.type
_entity.pdbx_description
1 polymer ?
#
loop_
_entity_poly.entity_id
_entity_poly.type
_entity_poly.pdbx_seq_one_letter_code
_entity_poly.pdbx_strand_id
1 'polypeptide(L)'
;DVPHSVLPGSEVGTLIVNGGLYLAGLPSTSPQSLIEYSSLATAIARLAPLILGNISSNASDAQLHTLSTHIQNLLVFRQANGSFGDHYNVSSHWATLQSLDILSKAQSFLGIDPDILSQVKEWIRKRQKKDGSISPCPHEATIDNATEMNQKIQTTAETLSTMITIGVESEEDNELVLKARYFLERNIYHVNDGCPLAMMSHALVLSNSELAGLAMERLGNVSTNEEGDFGWPRPPENTDWLYEEGVSQTSKPVLTTSVT
;
A
#
# COMPACT_ATOMS: atom_id res chain seq x y z
N ASP A 1 -14.99 -19.29 21.17
CA ASP A 1 -16.30 -19.62 20.60
C ASP A 1 -16.17 -20.52 19.40
N VAL A 2 -17.04 -21.53 19.31
CA VAL A 2 -17.21 -22.33 18.09
C VAL A 2 -18.25 -21.62 17.22
N PRO A 3 -17.97 -21.33 15.93
CA PRO A 3 -18.92 -20.64 15.09
C PRO A 3 -20.23 -21.44 14.97
N HIS A 4 -21.36 -20.77 15.21
CA HIS A 4 -22.70 -21.37 15.23
C HIS A 4 -23.14 -22.01 13.89
N SER A 5 -22.37 -21.86 12.83
CA SER A 5 -22.65 -22.36 11.47
C SER A 5 -21.98 -23.70 11.12
N VAL A 6 -21.17 -24.28 12.02
CA VAL A 6 -20.41 -25.50 11.72
C VAL A 6 -21.26 -26.75 11.98
N LEU A 7 -21.21 -27.71 11.06
CA LEU A 7 -21.86 -29.00 11.23
C LEU A 7 -21.25 -29.73 12.45
N PRO A 8 -22.07 -30.33 13.34
CA PRO A 8 -21.56 -31.06 14.49
C PRO A 8 -20.58 -32.16 14.05
N GLY A 9 -19.33 -32.11 14.54
CA GLY A 9 -18.28 -33.09 14.24
C GLY A 9 -17.32 -32.73 13.09
N SER A 10 -17.44 -31.55 12.48
CA SER A 10 -16.53 -31.09 11.41
C SER A 10 -15.48 -30.06 11.86
N GLU A 11 -15.15 -30.01 13.15
CA GLU A 11 -14.12 -29.12 13.65
C GLU A 11 -12.71 -29.64 13.28
N VAL A 12 -11.93 -28.81 12.60
CA VAL A 12 -10.53 -29.08 12.27
C VAL A 12 -9.71 -27.87 12.69
N GLY A 13 -8.63 -28.10 13.44
CA GLY A 13 -7.67 -27.07 13.82
C GLY A 13 -6.28 -27.43 13.31
N THR A 14 -5.57 -26.47 12.73
CA THR A 14 -4.15 -26.63 12.37
C THR A 14 -3.33 -25.79 13.34
N LEU A 15 -2.44 -26.43 14.10
CA LEU A 15 -1.48 -25.72 14.95
C LEU A 15 -0.25 -25.38 14.12
N ILE A 16 0.06 -24.09 14.00
CA ILE A 16 1.28 -23.59 13.37
C ILE A 16 2.13 -22.96 14.46
N VAL A 17 3.29 -23.58 14.74
CA VAL A 17 4.28 -23.04 15.69
C VAL A 17 5.44 -22.47 14.91
N ASN A 18 5.70 -21.18 15.09
CA ASN A 18 6.71 -20.45 14.33
C ASN A 18 7.75 -19.80 15.26
N GLY A 19 9.03 -19.90 14.87
CA GLY A 19 10.16 -19.33 15.63
C GLY A 19 10.47 -17.87 15.33
N GLY A 20 9.68 -17.19 14.50
CA GLY A 20 9.85 -15.79 14.13
C GLY A 20 8.68 -15.24 13.31
N LEU A 21 8.65 -13.92 13.13
CA LEU A 21 7.61 -13.19 12.37
C LEU A 21 7.65 -13.49 10.87
N TYR A 22 8.82 -13.90 10.36
CA TYR A 22 8.95 -14.33 8.98
C TYR A 22 8.44 -15.78 8.84
N LEU A 23 7.21 -15.95 8.38
CA LEU A 23 6.70 -17.26 7.99
C LEU A 23 7.43 -17.71 6.72
N ALA A 24 8.48 -18.51 6.88
CA ALA A 24 9.23 -19.15 5.78
C ALA A 24 8.42 -20.18 4.97
N GLY A 25 7.09 -20.13 5.01
CA GLY A 25 6.27 -21.19 4.45
C GLY A 25 4.78 -21.04 4.70
N LEU A 26 4.20 -19.85 4.52
CA LEU A 26 2.89 -19.88 3.87
C LEU A 26 3.19 -20.43 2.47
N PRO A 27 2.75 -21.65 2.09
CA PRO A 27 2.62 -21.94 0.67
C PRO A 27 1.83 -20.76 0.14
N SER A 28 2.38 -20.01 -0.82
CA SER A 28 1.69 -18.91 -1.48
C SER A 28 0.28 -19.41 -1.67
N THR A 29 -0.70 -18.83 -0.97
CA THR A 29 -2.01 -19.46 -0.83
C THR A 29 -2.45 -19.73 -2.25
N SER A 30 -2.49 -21.01 -2.63
CA SER A 30 -2.94 -21.38 -3.96
C SER A 30 -4.33 -20.78 -4.04
N PRO A 31 -4.59 -19.87 -4.98
CA PRO A 31 -5.79 -19.06 -4.91
C PRO A 31 -7.00 -19.98 -4.81
N GLN A 32 -7.85 -19.73 -3.81
CA GLN A 32 -8.96 -20.62 -3.49
C GLN A 32 -10.06 -20.56 -4.57
N SER A 33 -10.00 -19.54 -5.44
CA SER A 33 -10.93 -19.34 -6.54
C SER A 33 -10.21 -19.03 -7.86
N LEU A 34 -10.82 -19.42 -8.98
CA LEU A 34 -10.32 -19.13 -10.34
C LEU A 34 -10.18 -17.63 -10.63
N ILE A 35 -10.94 -16.78 -9.92
CA ILE A 35 -10.96 -15.32 -10.08
C ILE A 35 -9.65 -14.71 -9.58
N GLU A 36 -9.07 -15.28 -8.53
CA GLU A 36 -7.79 -14.82 -7.98
C GLU A 36 -6.60 -15.18 -8.88
N TYR A 37 -6.71 -16.12 -9.83
CA TYR A 37 -5.59 -16.43 -10.73
C TYR A 37 -5.33 -15.34 -11.78
N SER A 38 -6.34 -14.53 -12.12
CA SER A 38 -6.29 -13.60 -13.24
C SER A 38 -6.15 -12.14 -12.86
N SER A 39 -6.12 -11.80 -11.58
CA SER A 39 -5.95 -10.40 -11.15
C SER A 39 -4.48 -10.03 -11.00
N LEU A 40 -4.17 -8.79 -11.34
CA LEU A 40 -2.86 -8.19 -11.14
C LEU A 40 -2.49 -8.15 -9.66
N ALA A 41 -3.46 -7.92 -8.77
CA ALA A 41 -3.22 -7.93 -7.33
C ALA A 41 -2.65 -9.28 -6.86
N THR A 42 -3.13 -10.41 -7.39
CA THR A 42 -2.56 -11.73 -7.07
C THR A 42 -1.18 -11.93 -7.67
N ALA A 43 -0.94 -11.44 -8.89
CA ALA A 43 0.39 -11.49 -9.50
C ALA A 43 1.43 -10.75 -8.64
N ILE A 44 1.07 -9.56 -8.14
CA ILE A 44 1.87 -8.76 -7.19
C ILE A 44 2.05 -9.51 -5.86
N ALA A 45 0.97 -10.06 -5.29
CA ALA A 45 1.01 -10.77 -4.01
C ALA A 45 1.94 -12.00 -4.04
N ARG A 46 2.05 -12.69 -5.19
CA ARG A 46 3.00 -13.80 -5.38
C ARG A 46 4.45 -13.35 -5.43
N LEU A 47 4.72 -12.12 -5.88
CA LEU A 47 6.06 -11.55 -5.98
C LEU A 47 6.55 -10.98 -4.63
N ALA A 48 5.66 -10.40 -3.83
CA ALA A 48 5.99 -9.78 -2.54
C ALA A 48 6.84 -10.68 -1.59
N PRO A 49 6.47 -11.94 -1.29
CA PRO A 49 7.26 -12.79 -0.39
C PRO A 49 8.59 -13.23 -1.01
N LEU A 50 8.66 -13.36 -2.34
CA LEU A 50 9.90 -13.71 -3.02
C LEU A 50 10.94 -12.59 -2.85
N ILE A 51 10.52 -11.33 -2.99
CA ILE A 51 11.38 -10.15 -2.90
C ILE A 51 11.74 -9.81 -1.46
N LEU A 52 10.79 -9.84 -0.52
CA LEU A 52 11.07 -9.55 0.90
C LEU A 52 11.91 -10.65 1.58
N GLY A 53 11.77 -11.88 1.10
CA GLY A 53 12.05 -13.04 1.93
C GLY A 53 13.17 -13.97 1.48
N ASN A 54 13.57 -13.93 0.20
CA ASN A 54 14.28 -15.07 -0.35
C ASN A 54 15.41 -14.78 -1.33
N ILE A 55 15.62 -13.52 -1.71
CA ILE A 55 16.77 -13.16 -2.55
C ILE A 55 17.89 -12.61 -1.66
N SER A 56 18.35 -13.46 -0.73
CA SER A 56 19.69 -13.30 -0.17
C SER A 56 20.71 -13.44 -1.30
N SER A 57 21.93 -12.95 -1.12
CA SER A 57 23.03 -12.99 -2.12
C SER A 57 23.37 -14.39 -2.66
N ASN A 58 22.78 -15.44 -2.08
CA ASN A 58 22.89 -16.84 -2.50
C ASN A 58 21.55 -17.39 -3.05
N ALA A 59 20.79 -16.59 -3.80
CA ALA A 59 19.56 -17.05 -4.44
C ALA A 59 19.85 -18.23 -5.37
N SER A 60 19.12 -19.33 -5.17
CA SER A 60 19.25 -20.50 -6.03
C SER A 60 18.72 -20.20 -7.43
N ASP A 61 19.32 -20.78 -8.47
CA ASP A 61 18.90 -20.60 -9.87
C ASP A 61 17.40 -20.91 -10.08
N ALA A 62 16.85 -21.84 -9.29
CA ALA A 62 15.43 -22.17 -9.31
C ALA A 62 14.55 -20.99 -8.84
N GLN A 63 14.96 -20.27 -7.79
CA GLN A 63 14.24 -19.09 -7.31
C GLN A 63 14.30 -17.94 -8.30
N LEU A 64 15.44 -17.74 -8.96
CA LEU A 64 15.60 -16.73 -10.02
C LEU A 64 14.73 -17.06 -11.23
N HIS A 65 14.66 -18.33 -11.63
CA HIS A 65 13.76 -18.77 -12.70
C HIS A 65 12.29 -18.54 -12.32
N THR A 66 11.88 -18.92 -11.11
CA THR A 66 10.53 -18.66 -10.61
C THR A 66 10.21 -17.17 -10.59
N LEU A 67 11.14 -16.32 -10.14
CA LEU A 67 10.98 -14.86 -10.13
C LEU A 67 10.78 -14.33 -11.55
N SER A 68 11.62 -14.75 -12.51
CA SER A 68 11.49 -14.36 -13.91
C SER A 68 10.12 -14.75 -14.48
N THR A 69 9.62 -15.95 -14.20
CA THR A 69 8.28 -16.37 -14.65
C THR A 69 7.18 -15.47 -14.07
N HIS A 70 7.25 -15.12 -12.78
CA HIS A 70 6.24 -14.27 -12.16
C HIS A 70 6.30 -12.83 -12.67
N ILE A 71 7.50 -12.29 -12.95
CA ILE A 71 7.66 -10.96 -13.57
C ILE A 71 7.11 -10.97 -14.99
N GLN A 72 7.35 -12.02 -15.77
CA GLN A 72 6.76 -12.15 -17.11
C GLN A 72 5.23 -12.14 -17.05
N ASN A 73 4.64 -12.85 -16.08
CA ASN A 73 3.19 -12.82 -15.86
C ASN A 73 2.70 -11.42 -15.45
N LEU A 74 3.46 -10.67 -14.65
CA LEU A 74 3.14 -9.29 -14.30
C LEU A 74 3.16 -8.37 -15.54
N LEU A 75 4.15 -8.54 -16.41
CA LEU A 75 4.30 -7.73 -17.63
C LEU A 75 3.17 -7.94 -18.64
N VAL A 76 2.37 -9.01 -18.55
CA VAL A 76 1.16 -9.20 -19.36
C VAL A 76 0.11 -8.12 -19.08
N PHE A 77 0.07 -7.59 -17.86
CA PHE A 77 -0.87 -6.54 -17.45
C PHE A 77 -0.40 -5.12 -17.82
N ARG A 78 0.76 -5.00 -18.48
CA ARG A 78 1.31 -3.72 -18.91
C ARG A 78 0.54 -3.20 -20.12
N GLN A 79 0.18 -1.92 -20.06
CA GLN A 79 -0.49 -1.19 -21.12
C GLN A 79 0.51 -0.41 -21.99
N ALA A 80 0.09 -0.04 -23.20
CA ALA A 80 0.94 0.68 -24.17
C ALA A 80 1.37 2.09 -23.72
N ASN A 81 0.66 2.67 -22.75
CA ASN A 81 0.96 3.97 -22.14
C ASN A 81 1.95 3.86 -20.96
N GLY A 82 2.44 2.66 -20.64
CA GLY A 82 3.34 2.40 -19.52
C GLY A 82 2.65 2.10 -18.19
N SER A 83 1.32 2.14 -18.09
CA SER A 83 0.63 1.79 -16.85
C SER A 83 0.31 0.30 -16.74
N PHE A 84 -0.14 -0.12 -15.57
CA PHE A 84 -0.60 -1.46 -15.29
C PHE A 84 -2.09 -1.48 -14.94
N GLY A 85 -2.78 -2.55 -15.32
CA GLY A 85 -4.16 -2.77 -14.91
C GLY A 85 -4.72 -4.11 -15.33
N ASP A 86 -5.81 -4.52 -14.69
CA ASP A 86 -6.45 -5.82 -14.92
C ASP A 86 -7.07 -5.96 -16.32
N HIS A 87 -7.42 -4.84 -16.95
CA HIS A 87 -8.07 -4.81 -18.25
C HIS A 87 -7.32 -3.91 -19.23
N TYR A 88 -7.44 -4.21 -20.52
CA TYR A 88 -6.67 -3.57 -21.61
C TYR A 88 -6.82 -2.05 -21.74
N ASN A 89 -7.76 -1.43 -21.02
CA ASN A 89 -8.02 0.02 -21.05
C ASN A 89 -8.42 0.60 -19.68
N VAL A 90 -8.13 -0.11 -18.59
CA VAL A 90 -8.40 0.36 -17.23
C VAL A 90 -7.08 0.36 -16.50
N SER A 91 -6.48 1.54 -16.35
CA SER A 91 -5.20 1.69 -15.65
C SER A 91 -5.45 1.88 -14.15
N SER A 92 -4.73 1.14 -13.30
CA SER A 92 -4.73 1.31 -11.85
C SER A 92 -3.49 2.06 -11.39
N HIS A 93 -3.68 3.13 -10.60
CA HIS A 93 -2.56 3.89 -10.03
C HIS A 93 -1.78 3.02 -9.05
N TRP A 94 -2.51 2.39 -8.13
CA TRP A 94 -1.94 1.53 -7.09
C TRP A 94 -1.15 0.38 -7.72
N ALA A 95 -1.76 -0.34 -8.67
CA ALA A 95 -1.12 -1.40 -9.43
C ALA A 95 0.17 -0.97 -10.10
N THR A 96 0.14 0.21 -10.73
CA THR A 96 1.27 0.76 -11.48
C THR A 96 2.42 1.10 -10.55
N LEU A 97 2.14 1.71 -9.39
CA LEU A 97 3.15 2.01 -8.38
C LEU A 97 3.78 0.74 -7.79
N GLN A 98 2.96 -0.24 -7.42
CA GLN A 98 3.45 -1.48 -6.84
C GLN A 98 4.26 -2.31 -7.85
N SER A 99 3.82 -2.33 -9.11
CA SER A 99 4.58 -2.93 -10.19
C SER A 99 5.92 -2.23 -10.38
N LEU A 100 5.96 -0.90 -10.28
CA LEU A 100 7.20 -0.14 -10.36
C LEU A 100 8.18 -0.48 -9.22
N ASP A 101 7.71 -0.52 -7.98
CA ASP A 101 8.53 -0.90 -6.82
C ASP A 101 9.09 -2.32 -6.96
N ILE A 102 8.24 -3.28 -7.36
CA ILE A 102 8.63 -4.67 -7.61
C ILE A 102 9.66 -4.77 -8.73
N LEU A 103 9.43 -4.09 -9.86
CA LEU A 103 10.35 -4.13 -11.01
C LEU A 103 11.68 -3.46 -10.68
N SER A 104 11.69 -2.36 -9.93
CA SER A 104 12.91 -1.71 -9.48
C SER A 104 13.71 -2.61 -8.54
N LYS A 105 13.08 -3.24 -7.55
CA LYS A 105 13.74 -4.21 -6.67
C LYS A 105 14.27 -5.41 -7.44
N ALA A 106 13.48 -5.93 -8.39
CA ALA A 106 13.87 -7.04 -9.24
C ALA A 106 15.01 -6.69 -10.22
N GLN A 107 15.19 -5.41 -10.58
CA GLN A 107 16.28 -4.95 -11.46
C GLN A 107 17.68 -5.26 -10.89
N SER A 108 17.80 -5.29 -9.55
CA SER A 108 19.06 -5.66 -8.89
C SER A 108 19.44 -7.14 -9.08
N PHE A 109 18.47 -8.00 -9.43
CA PHE A 109 18.64 -9.45 -9.57
C PHE A 109 18.50 -9.94 -11.01
N LEU A 110 17.71 -9.23 -11.82
CA LEU A 110 17.39 -9.57 -13.20
C LEU A 110 17.64 -8.34 -14.08
N GLY A 111 18.21 -8.54 -15.27
CA GLY A 111 18.41 -7.47 -16.25
C GLY A 111 17.10 -7.00 -16.88
N ILE A 112 16.29 -6.25 -16.12
CA ILE A 112 15.04 -5.64 -16.59
C ILE A 112 15.36 -4.42 -17.45
N ASP A 113 14.61 -4.28 -18.55
CA ASP A 113 14.77 -3.15 -19.47
C ASP A 113 14.46 -1.81 -18.77
N PRO A 114 15.43 -0.87 -18.68
CA PRO A 114 15.22 0.43 -18.06
C PRO A 114 14.17 1.30 -18.78
N ASP A 115 13.86 1.01 -20.05
CA ASP A 115 12.82 1.72 -20.79
C ASP A 115 11.42 1.45 -20.20
N ILE A 116 11.19 0.26 -19.62
CA ILE A 116 9.91 -0.07 -18.98
C ILE A 116 9.71 0.79 -17.73
N LEU A 117 10.73 0.90 -16.89
CA LEU A 117 10.70 1.73 -15.69
C LEU A 117 10.52 3.21 -16.05
N SER A 118 11.22 3.67 -17.09
CA SER A 118 11.13 5.06 -17.56
C SER A 118 9.72 5.42 -18.03
N GLN A 119 9.07 4.54 -18.79
CA GLN A 119 7.69 4.75 -19.25
C GLN A 119 6.68 4.81 -18.09
N VAL A 120 6.86 3.97 -17.07
CA VAL A 120 6.01 4.01 -15.87
C VAL A 120 6.21 5.32 -15.10
N LYS A 121 7.46 5.75 -14.88
CA LYS A 121 7.79 7.05 -14.26
C LYS A 121 7.17 8.22 -15.03
N GLU A 122 7.28 8.22 -16.36
CA GLU A 122 6.65 9.22 -17.21
C GLU A 122 5.13 9.26 -17.07
N TRP A 123 4.49 8.09 -16.98
CA TRP A 123 3.04 8.00 -16.81
C TRP A 123 2.58 8.62 -15.49
N ILE A 124 3.30 8.34 -14.38
CA ILE A 124 3.03 8.92 -13.06
C ILE A 124 3.19 10.46 -13.13
N ARG A 125 4.27 10.94 -13.75
CA ARG A 125 4.55 12.37 -13.91
C ARG A 125 3.45 13.10 -14.67
N LYS A 126 2.95 12.52 -15.77
CA LYS A 126 1.85 13.12 -16.56
C LYS A 126 0.56 13.29 -15.75
N ARG A 127 0.37 12.51 -14.69
CA ARG A 127 -0.82 12.59 -13.81
C ARG A 127 -0.66 13.54 -12.64
N GLN A 128 0.57 13.93 -12.31
CA GLN A 128 0.81 14.89 -11.24
C GLN A 128 0.30 16.28 -11.66
N LYS A 129 -0.52 16.89 -10.81
CA LYS A 129 -1.03 18.24 -11.02
C LYS A 129 -0.01 19.29 -10.61
N LYS A 130 -0.26 20.55 -10.97
CA LYS A 130 0.61 21.69 -10.62
C LYS A 130 0.77 21.91 -9.11
N ASP A 131 -0.23 21.51 -8.33
CA ASP A 131 -0.20 21.55 -6.86
C ASP A 131 0.59 20.39 -6.24
N GLY A 132 1.08 19.44 -7.06
CA GLY A 132 1.78 18.24 -6.63
C GLY A 132 0.88 17.06 -6.29
N SER A 133 -0.43 17.25 -6.31
CA SER A 133 -1.40 16.19 -6.01
C SER A 133 -1.50 15.18 -7.15
N ILE A 134 -1.76 13.93 -6.77
CA ILE A 134 -2.10 12.86 -7.70
C ILE A 134 -3.49 12.37 -7.30
N SER A 135 -4.43 12.44 -8.23
CA SER A 135 -5.78 11.93 -8.01
C SER A 135 -5.85 10.45 -8.38
N PRO A 136 -6.52 9.60 -7.59
CA PRO A 136 -6.67 8.17 -7.89
C PRO A 136 -7.39 7.97 -9.23
N CYS A 137 -7.24 6.79 -9.83
CA CYS A 137 -8.02 6.49 -11.03
C CYS A 137 -9.50 6.26 -10.65
N PRO A 138 -10.48 6.56 -11.52
CA PRO A 138 -11.91 6.53 -11.18
C PRO A 138 -12.41 5.20 -10.59
N HIS A 139 -11.93 4.07 -11.09
CA HIS A 139 -12.27 2.73 -10.57
C HIS A 139 -11.65 2.37 -9.20
N GLU A 140 -10.67 3.13 -8.71
CA GLU A 140 -10.06 2.94 -7.38
C GLU A 140 -10.74 3.83 -6.33
N ALA A 141 -11.41 4.89 -6.77
CA ALA A 141 -12.06 5.87 -5.91
C ALA A 141 -13.32 5.33 -5.18
N THR A 142 -13.72 4.08 -5.45
CA THR A 142 -14.97 3.49 -4.94
C THR A 142 -14.81 2.60 -3.70
N ILE A 143 -13.58 2.35 -3.23
CA ILE A 143 -13.35 1.28 -2.24
C ILE A 143 -13.72 1.71 -0.82
N ASP A 144 -13.67 3.00 -0.49
CA ASP A 144 -14.01 3.49 0.86
C ASP A 144 -14.89 4.75 0.76
N ASN A 145 -15.79 4.97 1.73
CA ASN A 145 -16.48 6.25 1.97
C ASN A 145 -15.50 7.40 2.36
N ALA A 146 -14.23 7.28 1.99
CA ALA A 146 -13.20 8.28 2.16
C ALA A 146 -13.52 9.49 1.29
N THR A 147 -13.35 10.68 1.86
CA THR A 147 -13.47 11.92 1.10
C THR A 147 -12.48 11.91 -0.08
N GLU A 148 -12.82 12.55 -1.20
CA GLU A 148 -11.91 12.67 -2.34
C GLU A 148 -10.54 13.24 -1.95
N MET A 149 -10.51 14.09 -0.92
CA MET A 149 -9.29 14.67 -0.38
C MET A 149 -8.41 13.61 0.30
N ASN A 150 -9.00 12.75 1.13
CA ASN A 150 -8.27 11.66 1.78
C ASN A 150 -7.70 10.70 0.74
N GLN A 151 -8.45 10.34 -0.30
CA GLN A 151 -7.95 9.49 -1.37
C GLN A 151 -6.80 10.13 -2.16
N LYS A 152 -6.88 11.44 -2.45
CA LYS A 152 -5.77 12.19 -3.09
C LYS A 152 -4.51 12.16 -2.22
N ILE A 153 -4.66 12.32 -0.91
CA ILE A 153 -3.54 12.31 0.04
C ILE A 153 -2.92 10.93 0.13
N GLN A 154 -3.73 9.86 0.22
CA GLN A 154 -3.24 8.47 0.21
C GLN A 154 -2.44 8.18 -1.06
N THR A 155 -3.04 8.45 -2.22
CA THR A 155 -2.42 8.22 -3.53
C THR A 155 -1.11 9.00 -3.67
N THR A 156 -1.08 10.25 -3.21
CA THR A 156 0.11 11.10 -3.29
C THR A 156 1.20 10.64 -2.31
N ALA A 157 0.83 10.26 -1.08
CA ALA A 157 1.76 9.76 -0.08
C ALA A 157 2.39 8.42 -0.49
N GLU A 158 1.60 7.50 -1.03
CA GLU A 158 2.10 6.24 -1.57
C GLU A 158 3.04 6.44 -2.76
N THR A 159 2.69 7.35 -3.68
CA THR A 159 3.57 7.71 -4.81
C THR A 159 4.89 8.31 -4.32
N LEU A 160 4.86 9.19 -3.32
CA LEU A 160 6.06 9.77 -2.74
C LEU A 160 6.94 8.69 -2.08
N SER A 161 6.33 7.81 -1.29
CA SER A 161 7.03 6.70 -0.61
C SER A 161 7.72 5.77 -1.60
N THR A 162 7.01 5.36 -2.66
CA THR A 162 7.55 4.47 -3.69
C THR A 162 8.68 5.14 -4.47
N MET A 163 8.50 6.40 -4.89
CA MET A 163 9.53 7.15 -5.61
C MET A 163 10.82 7.31 -4.80
N ILE A 164 10.71 7.58 -3.50
CA ILE A 164 11.89 7.67 -2.61
C ILE A 164 12.57 6.30 -2.45
N THR A 165 11.79 5.21 -2.39
CA THR A 165 12.32 3.85 -2.23
C THR A 165 13.09 3.38 -3.47
N ILE A 166 12.57 3.70 -4.66
CA ILE A 166 13.21 3.39 -5.95
C ILE A 166 14.48 4.24 -6.16
N GLY A 167 14.48 5.45 -5.60
CA GLY A 167 15.57 6.40 -5.73
C GLY A 167 15.31 7.44 -6.82
N VAL A 168 15.79 8.65 -6.56
CA VAL A 168 15.68 9.80 -7.48
C VAL A 168 16.93 9.83 -8.34
N GLU A 169 16.79 9.50 -9.62
CA GLU A 169 17.91 9.43 -10.58
C GLU A 169 17.94 10.65 -11.52
N SER A 170 16.77 11.24 -11.78
CA SER A 170 16.58 12.36 -12.69
C SER A 170 16.14 13.63 -11.96
N GLU A 171 16.47 14.80 -12.52
CA GLU A 171 15.94 16.09 -12.05
C GLU A 171 14.41 16.12 -12.10
N GLU A 172 13.81 15.43 -13.08
CA GLU A 172 12.36 15.33 -13.22
C GLU A 172 11.72 14.52 -12.08
N ASP A 173 12.41 13.46 -11.61
CA ASP A 173 11.98 12.65 -10.48
C ASP A 173 12.08 13.48 -9.18
N ASN A 174 13.12 14.31 -9.06
CA ASN A 174 13.30 15.23 -7.93
C ASN A 174 12.18 16.26 -7.87
N GLU A 175 11.82 16.87 -9.01
CA GLU A 175 10.72 17.83 -9.09
C GLU A 175 9.38 17.18 -8.67
N LEU A 176 9.13 15.94 -9.10
CA LEU A 176 7.94 15.17 -8.73
C LEU A 176 7.86 14.95 -7.22
N VAL A 177 8.97 14.51 -6.60
CA VAL A 177 9.09 14.27 -5.16
C VAL A 177 8.88 15.57 -4.37
N LEU A 178 9.50 16.67 -4.78
CA LEU A 178 9.38 17.96 -4.11
C LEU A 178 7.94 18.50 -4.16
N LYS A 179 7.28 18.41 -5.31
CA LYS A 179 5.87 18.82 -5.46
C LYS A 179 4.94 17.96 -4.61
N ALA A 180 5.13 16.64 -4.62
CA ALA A 180 4.32 15.72 -3.81
C ALA A 180 4.50 15.98 -2.30
N ARG A 181 5.75 16.20 -1.85
CA ARG A 181 6.05 16.58 -0.46
C ARG A 181 5.33 17.87 -0.07
N TYR A 182 5.45 18.90 -0.91
CA TYR A 182 4.82 20.20 -0.67
C TYR A 182 3.29 20.12 -0.56
N PHE A 183 2.66 19.25 -1.37
CA PHE A 183 1.24 18.98 -1.27
C PHE A 183 0.88 18.35 0.09
N LEU A 184 1.61 17.32 0.53
CA LEU A 184 1.34 16.66 1.80
C LEU A 184 1.51 17.61 2.99
N GLU A 185 2.57 18.41 3.00
CA GLU A 185 2.87 19.39 4.06
C GLU A 185 1.73 20.40 4.27
N ARG A 186 1.11 20.86 3.18
CA ARG A 186 -0.04 21.78 3.23
C ARG A 186 -1.31 21.12 3.74
N ASN A 187 -1.45 19.81 3.54
CA ASN A 187 -2.69 19.08 3.84
C ASN A 187 -2.69 18.37 5.20
N ILE A 188 -1.64 18.54 6.02
CA ILE A 188 -1.55 17.92 7.35
C ILE A 188 -2.75 18.25 8.24
N TYR A 189 -3.30 19.46 8.10
CA TYR A 189 -4.45 19.93 8.88
C TYR A 189 -5.81 19.44 8.39
N HIS A 190 -5.88 18.92 7.16
CA HIS A 190 -7.14 18.54 6.52
C HIS A 190 -7.52 17.07 6.73
N VAL A 191 -6.62 16.26 7.29
CA VAL A 191 -6.81 14.81 7.47
C VAL A 191 -6.98 14.47 8.94
N ASN A 192 -8.10 13.83 9.26
CA ASN A 192 -8.39 13.31 10.60
C ASN A 192 -8.51 11.78 10.63
N ASP A 193 -8.59 11.12 9.48
CA ASP A 193 -8.71 9.66 9.40
C ASP A 193 -7.34 9.00 9.63
N GLY A 194 -7.31 7.90 10.37
CA GLY A 194 -6.06 7.22 10.76
C GLY A 194 -5.25 6.70 9.58
N CYS A 195 -5.89 6.04 8.60
CA CYS A 195 -5.22 5.46 7.43
C CYS A 195 -4.49 6.49 6.53
N PRO A 196 -5.14 7.55 5.99
CA PRO A 196 -4.45 8.57 5.20
C PRO A 196 -3.38 9.33 6.01
N LEU A 197 -3.61 9.56 7.30
CA LEU A 197 -2.63 10.22 8.17
C LEU A 197 -1.39 9.33 8.39
N ALA A 198 -1.57 8.02 8.52
CA ALA A 198 -0.47 7.07 8.63
C ALA A 198 0.40 7.05 7.37
N MET A 199 -0.23 6.93 6.19
CA MET A 199 0.48 6.97 4.91
C MET A 199 1.24 8.30 4.71
N MET A 200 0.58 9.42 5.00
CA MET A 200 1.21 10.74 4.93
C MET A 200 2.38 10.86 5.89
N SER A 201 2.23 10.42 7.14
CA SER A 201 3.30 10.47 8.15
C SER A 201 4.49 9.61 7.71
N HIS A 202 4.25 8.41 7.21
CA HIS A 202 5.29 7.54 6.66
C HIS A 202 6.05 8.21 5.50
N ALA A 203 5.33 8.79 4.55
CA ALA A 203 5.95 9.47 3.40
C ALA A 203 6.74 10.74 3.81
N LEU A 204 6.25 11.49 4.80
CA LEU A 204 6.96 12.67 5.34
C LEU A 204 8.23 12.29 6.10
N VAL A 205 8.20 11.19 6.86
CA VAL A 205 9.39 10.63 7.52
C VAL A 205 10.42 10.17 6.50
N LEU A 206 10.00 9.45 5.45
CA LEU A 206 10.90 9.01 4.38
C LEU A 206 11.52 10.18 3.61
N SER A 207 10.78 11.28 3.42
CA SER A 207 11.27 12.48 2.74
C SER A 207 12.04 13.45 3.64
N ASN A 208 12.27 13.09 4.91
CA ASN A 208 12.96 13.90 5.93
C ASN A 208 12.40 15.34 6.02
N SER A 209 11.07 15.48 6.01
CA SER A 209 10.40 16.77 6.15
C SER A 209 10.44 17.27 7.60
N GLU A 210 10.60 18.57 7.81
CA GLU A 210 10.53 19.21 9.13
C GLU A 210 9.17 19.01 9.81
N LEU A 211 8.11 18.80 9.03
CA LEU A 211 6.75 18.59 9.52
C LEU A 211 6.45 17.12 9.88
N ALA A 212 7.42 16.21 9.70
CA ALA A 212 7.25 14.80 10.05
C ALA A 212 6.93 14.60 11.54
N GLY A 213 7.55 15.39 12.43
CA GLY A 213 7.27 15.33 13.86
C GLY A 213 5.82 15.67 14.21
N LEU A 214 5.27 16.72 13.58
CA LEU A 214 3.89 17.13 13.76
C LEU A 214 2.89 16.10 13.20
N ALA A 215 3.22 15.48 12.06
CA ALA A 215 2.40 14.42 11.49
C ALA A 215 2.34 13.19 12.41
N MET A 216 3.49 12.78 12.99
CA MET A 216 3.57 11.68 13.95
C MET A 216 2.82 11.94 15.24
N GLU A 217 2.89 13.16 15.79
CA GLU A 217 2.12 13.56 16.99
C GLU A 217 0.61 13.41 16.74
N ARG A 218 0.14 13.89 15.58
CA ARG A 218 -1.26 13.75 15.17
C ARG A 218 -1.66 12.31 15.00
N LEU A 219 -0.82 11.49 14.37
CA LEU A 219 -1.08 10.06 14.20
C LEU A 219 -1.17 9.35 15.56
N GLY A 220 -0.35 9.75 16.52
CA GLY A 220 -0.43 9.29 17.91
C GLY A 220 -1.75 9.66 18.58
N ASN A 221 -2.28 10.86 18.34
CA ASN A 221 -3.57 11.29 18.89
C ASN A 221 -4.77 10.49 18.33
N VAL A 222 -4.67 10.01 17.08
CA VAL A 222 -5.70 9.19 16.42
C VAL A 222 -5.58 7.70 16.78
N SER A 223 -4.51 7.28 17.46
CA SER A 223 -4.31 5.88 17.84
C SER A 223 -5.28 5.41 18.94
N THR A 224 -5.76 4.17 18.79
CA THR A 224 -6.43 3.42 19.84
C THR A 224 -5.41 2.56 20.59
N ASN A 225 -5.61 2.41 21.90
CA ASN A 225 -4.78 1.57 22.77
C ASN A 225 -5.68 0.78 23.74
N GLU A 226 -6.79 0.27 23.21
CA GLU A 226 -7.72 -0.53 23.99
C GLU A 226 -7.13 -1.94 24.14
N GLU A 227 -7.17 -2.47 25.37
CA GLU A 227 -6.84 -3.87 25.69
C GLU A 227 -5.44 -4.39 25.30
N GLY A 228 -4.48 -3.48 25.05
CA GLY A 228 -3.11 -3.84 24.67
C GLY A 228 -2.89 -3.97 23.17
N ASP A 229 -3.93 -3.71 22.37
CA ASP A 229 -3.85 -3.62 20.92
C ASP A 229 -3.64 -2.15 20.50
N PHE A 230 -2.51 -1.90 19.83
CA PHE A 230 -2.18 -0.61 19.24
C PHE A 230 -2.55 -0.60 17.76
N GLY A 231 -3.46 0.29 17.37
CA GLY A 231 -3.90 0.40 15.99
C GLY A 231 -4.54 1.73 15.65
N TRP A 232 -4.90 1.86 14.38
CA TRP A 232 -5.69 2.97 13.86
C TRP A 232 -6.98 2.40 13.27
N PRO A 233 -8.12 2.54 13.97
CA PRO A 233 -9.38 2.01 13.46
C PRO A 233 -9.78 2.77 12.19
N ARG A 234 -10.43 2.05 11.27
CA ARG A 234 -11.14 2.73 10.18
C ARG A 234 -12.48 3.23 10.73
N PRO A 235 -12.98 4.38 10.22
CA PRO A 235 -14.36 4.76 10.47
C PRO A 235 -15.28 3.59 10.10
N PRO A 236 -16.30 3.27 10.90
CA PRO A 236 -17.20 2.16 10.61
C PRO A 236 -17.83 2.37 9.23
N GLU A 237 -17.76 1.34 8.39
CA GLU A 237 -18.51 1.35 7.14
C GLU A 237 -20.00 1.34 7.51
N ASN A 238 -20.81 2.20 6.87
CA ASN A 238 -22.26 2.27 7.08
C ASN A 238 -23.02 0.96 6.73
N THR A 239 -22.31 -0.14 6.47
CA THR A 239 -22.78 -1.52 6.29
C THR A 239 -22.77 -2.34 7.59
N ASP A 240 -22.10 -1.87 8.66
CA ASP A 240 -22.01 -2.55 9.96
C ASP A 240 -23.21 -2.34 10.90
N TRP A 241 -24.25 -1.60 10.45
CA TRP A 241 -25.52 -1.45 11.18
C TRP A 241 -26.25 -2.76 11.45
N LEU A 242 -25.82 -3.88 10.86
CA LEU A 242 -26.42 -5.18 11.08
C LEU A 242 -25.78 -5.99 12.23
N TYR A 243 -24.62 -5.57 12.76
CA TYR A 243 -23.87 -6.40 13.73
C TYR A 243 -23.33 -5.71 14.98
N GLU A 244 -23.39 -4.38 15.13
CA GLU A 244 -22.85 -3.74 16.34
C GLU A 244 -23.90 -2.95 17.17
N GLU A 245 -24.72 -3.68 17.94
CA GLU A 245 -25.19 -3.17 19.23
C GLU A 245 -24.10 -3.46 20.28
N GLY A 246 -23.03 -2.66 20.34
CA GLY A 246 -22.05 -2.87 21.43
C GLY A 246 -20.81 -1.98 21.50
N VAL A 247 -20.16 -1.62 20.39
CA VAL A 247 -18.82 -1.00 20.46
C VAL A 247 -18.85 0.45 20.04
N SER A 248 -19.25 1.32 20.97
CA SER A 248 -19.02 2.76 20.81
C SER A 248 -17.52 3.03 20.93
N GLN A 249 -16.80 3.13 19.81
CA GLN A 249 -15.40 3.58 19.80
C GLN A 249 -15.33 5.04 20.28
N THR A 250 -15.03 5.24 21.56
CA THR A 250 -14.80 6.55 22.13
C THR A 250 -13.41 7.04 21.78
N SER A 251 -13.33 8.03 20.88
CA SER A 251 -12.10 8.77 20.66
C SER A 251 -11.65 9.49 21.95
N LYS A 252 -10.32 9.57 22.16
CA LYS A 252 -9.75 10.24 23.34
C LYS A 252 -10.24 11.70 23.41
N PRO A 253 -10.72 12.19 24.56
CA PRO A 253 -11.02 13.60 24.71
C PRO A 253 -9.74 14.42 24.64
N VAL A 254 -9.79 15.53 23.89
CA VAL A 254 -8.71 16.51 23.76
C VAL A 254 -8.41 17.10 25.15
N LEU A 255 -7.24 16.79 25.71
CA LEU A 255 -6.74 17.42 26.92
C LEU A 255 -6.31 18.86 26.59
N THR A 256 -7.25 19.80 26.71
CA THR A 256 -6.93 21.22 26.72
C THR A 256 -6.37 21.55 28.10
N THR A 257 -5.04 21.60 28.24
CA THR A 257 -4.41 22.16 29.44
C THR A 257 -4.50 23.69 29.36
N SER A 258 -5.59 24.24 29.90
CA SER A 258 -5.66 25.66 30.24
C SER A 258 -4.81 25.92 31.47
N VAL A 259 -3.66 26.56 31.28
CA VAL A 259 -2.85 27.13 32.36
C VAL A 259 -3.40 28.51 32.68
N THR A 260 -4.05 28.66 33.84
CA THR A 260 -4.16 29.90 34.62
C THR A 260 -4.30 29.55 36.09
#